data_AF-A0A7V1AH50-F1
#
_entry.id   AF-A0A7V1AH50-F1
#
_cell.length_a   1.000
_cell.length_b   1.000
_cell.length_c   1.000
_cell.angle_alpha   90.00
_cell.angle_beta   90.00
_cell.angle_gamma   90.00
#
_symmetry.space_group_name_H-M   'P 1'
#
loop_
_entity.id
_entity.type
_entity.pdbx_description
1 polymer ?
#
loop_
_entity_poly.entity_id
_entity_poly.type
_entity_poly.pdbx_seq_one_letter_code
_entity_poly.pdbx_strand_id
1 'polypeptide(L)'
;NARYQRCDLVKQFAEQLNIELLFLPAYSPNLNLIERLWKFVKKQCLYSKYYSDFAGFQNAISDCLSKTHSTYKQELDSLLTLNFQTFKKSQFVSF
;
A
#
# COMPACT_ATOMS: atom_id res chain seq x y z
N ASN A 1 -6.08 4.70 7.81
CA ASN A 1 -6.94 5.31 8.86
C ASN A 1 -6.14 5.97 9.97
N ALA A 2 -4.94 6.46 9.67
CA ALA A 2 -4.26 7.32 10.63
C ALA A 2 -5.03 8.64 10.76
N ARG A 3 -5.07 9.23 11.96
CA ARG A 3 -5.87 10.43 12.23
C ARG A 3 -5.52 11.59 11.29
N TYR A 4 -4.24 11.75 10.95
CA TYR A 4 -3.77 12.80 10.05
C TYR A 4 -4.22 12.62 8.59
N GLN A 5 -4.57 11.41 8.15
CA GLN A 5 -5.13 11.16 6.80
C GLN A 5 -6.61 11.59 6.69
N ARG A 6 -7.26 11.87 7.83
CA ARG A 6 -8.69 12.20 7.94
C ARG A 6 -8.93 13.64 8.40
N CYS A 7 -7.88 14.43 8.61
CA CYS A 7 -8.04 15.82 9.05
C CYS A 7 -8.67 16.67 7.95
N ASP A 8 -9.26 17.78 8.35
CA ASP A 8 -10.03 18.63 7.44
C ASP A 8 -9.16 19.24 6.35
N LEU A 9 -7.90 19.57 6.66
CA LEU A 9 -6.93 20.07 5.67
C LEU A 9 -6.71 19.07 4.53
N VAL A 10 -6.56 17.78 4.84
CA VAL A 10 -6.36 16.74 3.82
C VAL A 10 -7.62 16.55 2.97
N LYS A 11 -8.80 16.57 3.59
CA LYS A 11 -10.09 16.42 2.88
C LYS A 11 -10.36 17.60 1.94
N GLN A 12 -10.18 18.83 2.44
CA GLN A 12 -10.37 20.04 1.65
C GLN A 12 -9.40 20.10 0.48
N PHE A 13 -8.14 19.74 0.69
CA PHE A 13 -7.15 19.73 -0.38
C PHE A 13 -7.45 18.64 -1.43
N ALA A 14 -7.91 17.46 -1.00
CA ALA A 14 -8.36 16.43 -1.93
C ALA A 14 -9.55 16.89 -2.78
N GLU A 15 -10.53 17.58 -2.17
CA GLU A 15 -11.68 18.16 -2.87
C GLU A 15 -11.23 19.20 -3.92
N GLN A 16 -10.30 20.09 -3.57
CA GLN A 16 -9.73 21.06 -4.49
C GLN A 16 -9.04 20.42 -5.71
N LEU A 17 -8.42 19.25 -5.50
CA LEU A 17 -7.75 18.49 -6.56
C LEU A 17 -8.68 17.49 -7.27
N ASN A 18 -9.97 17.45 -6.91
CA ASN A 18 -10.94 16.47 -7.41
C ASN A 18 -10.49 15.00 -7.19
N ILE A 19 -9.93 14.73 -6.00
CA ILE A 19 -9.47 13.40 -5.57
C ILE A 19 -10.48 12.82 -4.57
N GLU A 20 -11.01 11.63 -4.88
CA GLU A 20 -11.85 10.88 -3.95
C GLU A 20 -10.99 10.13 -2.92
N LEU A 21 -11.27 10.35 -1.63
CA LEU A 21 -10.58 9.66 -0.53
C LEU A 21 -11.31 8.37 -0.14
N LEU A 22 -10.78 7.23 -0.56
CA LEU A 22 -11.28 5.91 -0.18
C LEU A 22 -10.62 5.41 1.12
N PHE A 23 -11.41 5.31 2.19
CA PHE A 23 -10.94 4.78 3.47
C PHE A 23 -11.23 3.29 3.60
N LEU A 24 -10.19 2.51 3.90
CA LEU A 24 -10.34 1.10 4.22
C LEU A 24 -11.09 0.92 5.56
N PRO A 25 -11.84 -0.18 5.76
CA PRO A 25 -12.36 -0.56 7.07
C PRO A 25 -11.25 -0.68 8.12
N ALA A 26 -11.60 -0.51 9.40
CA ALA A 26 -10.65 -0.67 10.49
C ALA A 26 -10.05 -2.10 10.50
N TYR A 27 -8.80 -2.22 10.94
CA TYR A 27 -8.09 -3.50 11.09
C TYR A 27 -8.11 -4.39 9.84
N SER A 28 -8.08 -3.78 8.64
CA SER A 28 -8.13 -4.49 7.36
C SER A 28 -6.79 -4.41 6.59
N PRO A 29 -5.66 -4.86 7.18
CA PRO A 29 -4.34 -4.78 6.53
C PRO A 29 -4.28 -5.61 5.24
N ASN A 30 -5.13 -6.64 5.12
CA ASN A 30 -5.25 -7.44 3.90
C ASN A 30 -5.70 -6.61 2.69
N LEU A 31 -6.40 -5.49 2.90
CA LEU A 31 -6.82 -4.58 1.83
C LEU A 31 -5.75 -3.54 1.48
N ASN A 32 -4.68 -3.45 2.28
CA ASN A 32 -3.66 -2.42 2.12
C ASN A 32 -2.49 -2.89 1.23
N LEU A 33 -2.63 -2.72 -0.08
CA LEU A 33 -1.61 -3.14 -1.06
C LEU A 33 -0.25 -2.48 -0.84
N ILE A 34 -0.21 -1.22 -0.37
CA ILE A 34 1.06 -0.52 -0.15
C ILE A 34 1.90 -1.18 0.95
N GLU A 35 1.27 -1.79 1.96
CA GLU A 35 1.99 -2.53 3.00
C GLU A 35 2.62 -3.82 2.46
N ARG A 36 1.97 -4.48 1.50
CA ARG A 36 2.54 -5.66 0.83
C ARG A 36 3.75 -5.27 0.00
N LEU A 37 3.62 -4.19 -0.79
CA LEU A 37 4.75 -3.63 -1.54
C LEU A 37 5.88 -3.21 -0.60
N TRP A 38 5.57 -2.56 0.53
CA TRP A 38 6.58 -2.13 1.49
C TRP A 38 7.32 -3.31 2.12
N LYS A 39 6.62 -4.40 2.47
CA LYS A 39 7.26 -5.64 2.93
C LYS A 39 8.22 -6.20 1.87
N PHE A 40 7.81 -6.18 0.61
CA PHE A 40 8.66 -6.60 -0.51
C PHE A 40 9.92 -5.73 -0.64
N VAL A 41 9.77 -4.40 -0.70
CA VAL A 41 10.90 -3.47 -0.81
C VAL A 41 11.89 -3.67 0.33
N LYS A 42 11.41 -3.78 1.57
CA LYS A 42 12.25 -4.05 2.73
C LYS A 42 13.05 -5.35 2.56
N LYS A 43 12.42 -6.42 2.08
CA LYS A 43 13.07 -7.71 1.83
C LYS A 43 14.16 -7.59 0.76
N GLN A 44 13.91 -6.85 -0.32
CA GLN A 44 14.82 -6.76 -1.46
C GLN A 44 16.04 -5.86 -1.21
N CYS A 45 15.84 -4.68 -0.62
CA CYS A 45 16.93 -3.70 -0.52
C CYS A 45 17.36 -3.33 0.90
N LEU A 46 16.58 -3.64 1.94
CA LEU A 46 16.89 -3.21 3.32
C LEU A 46 17.22 -4.37 4.27
N TYR A 47 16.80 -5.59 3.95
CA TYR A 47 17.01 -6.74 4.82
C TYR A 47 18.49 -7.08 4.96
N SER A 48 18.97 -7.13 6.21
CA SER A 48 20.37 -7.40 6.56
C SER A 48 21.39 -6.47 5.90
N LYS A 49 21.00 -5.26 5.50
CA LYS A 49 21.88 -4.28 4.87
C LYS A 49 21.97 -3.00 5.70
N TYR A 50 23.19 -2.62 6.05
CA TYR A 50 23.49 -1.35 6.70
C TYR A 50 23.77 -0.26 5.65
N TYR A 51 23.26 0.94 5.91
CA TYR A 51 23.52 2.14 5.13
C TYR A 51 24.16 3.18 6.05
N SER A 52 25.34 3.67 5.67
CA SER A 52 26.12 4.64 6.45
C SER A 52 25.45 6.01 6.56
N ASP A 53 24.65 6.36 5.57
CA ASP A 53 24.03 7.65 5.43
C ASP A 53 22.62 7.55 4.86
N PHE A 54 21.85 8.61 5.08
CA PHE A 54 20.46 8.69 4.67
C PHE A 54 20.29 8.66 3.15
N ALA A 55 21.23 9.24 2.40
CA ALA A 55 21.16 9.28 0.94
C ALA A 55 21.29 7.88 0.34
N GLY A 56 22.24 7.07 0.83
CA GLY A 56 22.40 5.68 0.44
C GLY A 56 21.16 4.83 0.75
N PHE A 57 20.55 5.04 1.92
CA PHE A 57 19.30 4.38 2.29
C PHE A 57 18.15 4.75 1.34
N GLN A 58 17.97 6.05 1.07
CA GLN A 58 16.91 6.54 0.19
C GLN A 58 17.11 6.05 -1.25
N ASN A 59 18.34 6.13 -1.77
CA ASN A 59 18.67 5.68 -3.13
C ASN A 59 18.37 4.19 -3.30
N ALA A 60 18.70 3.35 -2.31
CA ALA A 60 18.39 1.94 -2.38
C ALA A 60 16.88 1.64 -2.44
N ILE A 61 16.05 2.44 -1.78
CA ILE A 61 14.59 2.33 -1.88
C ILE A 61 14.13 2.77 -3.28
N SER A 62 14.59 3.93 -3.76
CA SER A 62 14.22 4.43 -5.09
C SER A 62 14.65 3.49 -6.21
N ASP A 63 15.85 2.92 -6.14
CA ASP A 63 16.37 1.94 -7.09
C ASP A 63 15.58 0.62 -7.05
N CYS A 64 15.13 0.20 -5.87
CA CYS A 64 14.26 -0.96 -5.75
C CYS A 64 12.89 -0.69 -6.39
N LEU A 65 12.34 0.50 -6.18
CA LEU A 65 11.04 0.90 -6.72
C LEU A 65 11.06 1.08 -8.24
N SER A 66 12.15 1.59 -8.81
CA SER A 66 12.30 1.76 -10.26
C SER A 66 12.30 0.42 -11.02
N LYS A 67 12.67 -0.67 -10.34
CA LYS A 67 12.68 -2.04 -10.87
C LYS A 67 11.36 -2.80 -10.71
N THR A 68 10.34 -2.18 -10.10
CA THR A 68 9.03 -2.82 -9.85
C THR A 68 8.33 -3.24 -11.15
N HIS A 69 8.44 -2.42 -12.20
CA HIS A 69 7.82 -2.69 -13.51
C HIS A 69 8.68 -3.55 -14.45
N SER A 70 9.92 -3.87 -14.07
CA SER A 70 10.86 -4.64 -14.88
C SER A 70 11.29 -5.91 -14.15
N THR A 71 12.40 -5.87 -13.42
CA THR A 71 13.01 -7.04 -12.75
C THR A 71 12.05 -7.75 -11.79
N TYR A 72 11.24 -6.98 -11.06
CA TYR A 72 10.36 -7.53 -10.03
C TYR A 72 8.91 -7.72 -10.48
N LYS A 73 8.60 -7.46 -11.76
CA LYS A 73 7.23 -7.42 -12.26
C LYS A 73 6.46 -8.71 -11.97
N GLN A 74 7.04 -9.86 -12.33
CA GLN A 74 6.36 -11.14 -12.18
C GLN A 74 6.07 -11.50 -10.72
N GLU A 75 7.03 -11.25 -9.81
CA GLU A 75 6.84 -11.51 -8.37
C GLU A 75 5.80 -10.56 -7.77
N LEU A 76 5.82 -9.28 -8.18
CA LEU A 76 4.86 -8.27 -7.73
C LEU A 76 3.45 -8.49 -8.26
N ASP A 77 3.29 -8.93 -9.50
CA ASP A 77 1.99 -9.27 -10.08
C ASP A 77 1.30 -10.35 -9.22
N SER A 78 2.05 -11.36 -8.78
CA SER A 78 1.53 -12.38 -7.85
C SER A 78 1.24 -11.80 -6.45
N LEU A 79 2.19 -11.06 -5.86
CA LEU A 79 2.08 -10.54 -4.48
C LEU A 79 0.94 -9.53 -4.29
N LEU A 80 0.72 -8.69 -5.31
CA LEU A 80 -0.28 -7.62 -5.29
C LEU A 80 -1.66 -8.09 -5.77
N THR A 81 -1.81 -9.36 -6.14
CA THR A 81 -3.10 -9.93 -6.52
C THR A 81 -4.11 -9.84 -5.37
N LEU A 82 -5.33 -9.43 -5.72
CA LEU A 82 -6.47 -9.29 -4.81
C LEU A 82 -7.20 -10.63 -4.65
N ASN A 83 -6.68 -11.48 -3.76
CA ASN A 83 -7.34 -12.73 -3.38
C ASN A 83 -8.41 -12.45 -2.31
N PHE A 84 -9.62 -12.09 -2.74
CA PHE A 84 -10.75 -11.88 -1.83
C PHE A 84 -11.70 -13.07 -1.80
N GLN A 85 -12.18 -13.41 -0.61
CA GLN A 85 -13.30 -14.33 -0.48
C GLN A 85 -14.59 -13.61 -0.91
N THR A 86 -15.24 -14.14 -1.94
CA THR A 86 -16.53 -13.63 -2.40
C THR A 86 -17.66 -14.37 -1.69
N PHE A 87 -18.61 -13.64 -1.12
CA PHE A 87 -19.85 -14.21 -0.58
C PHE A 87 -20.99 -13.98 -1.56
N LYS A 88 -21.88 -14.99 -1.71
CA LYS A 88 -23.15 -14.78 -2.39
C LYS A 88 -23.99 -13.83 -1.56
N LYS A 89 -24.70 -12.91 -2.21
CA LYS A 89 -25.62 -11.96 -1.55
C LYS A 89 -26.67 -12.76 -0.78
N SER A 90 -26.53 -12.85 0.55
CA SER A 90 -27.54 -13.47 1.41
C SER A 90 -28.72 -12.52 1.55
N GLN A 91 -29.93 -13.07 1.55
CA GLN A 91 -31.12 -12.29 1.89
C GLN A 91 -30.98 -11.87 3.35
N PHE A 92 -30.95 -10.56 3.61
CA PHE A 92 -31.02 -10.04 4.96
C PHE A 92 -32.32 -10.56 5.60
N VAL A 93 -32.21 -11.30 6.70
CA VAL A 93 -33.38 -11.66 7.50
C VAL A 93 -33.76 -10.39 8.25
N SER A 94 -34.83 -9.73 7.81
CA SER A 94 -35.50 -8.70 8.58
C SER A 94 -36.17 -9.38 9.78
N PHE A 95 -35.72 -9.01 10.98
CA PHE A 95 -36.40 -9.29 12.25
C PHE A 95 -37.47 -8.22 12.51
#